data_AF-A0A960WFY4-F1
#
_entry.id   AF-A0A960WFY4-F1
#
_cell.length_a   1.000
_cell.length_b   1.000
_cell.length_c   1.000
_cell.angle_alpha   90.00
_cell.angle_beta   90.00
_cell.angle_gamma   90.00
#
_symmetry.space_group_name_H-M   'P 1'
#
loop_
_entity.id
_entity.type
_entity.pdbx_description
1 polymer ?
#
loop_
_entity_poly.entity_id
_entity_poly.type
_entity_poly.pdbx_seq_one_letter_code
_entity_poly.pdbx_strand_id
1 'polypeptide(L)'
;EVFRDLGIAFGVVLILIYFLVVGWFQSFLVPLTIMIPIPLSLIGIIPGHWMFGAFFTATSMIGFIAGAGIIVRNSIILVDFIEQRLREGENLHDAVVHAGQVRFRPMLLTAAAVVVGAGVILFDPIFQGLAISLIFGEVAATLLSRFAVPLLYFLTVGKTRERELKTTNP
;
A
#
# COMPACT_ATOMS: atom_id res chain seq x y z
N GLU A 1 1.73 -19.15 19.69
CA GLU A 1 0.82 -18.17 20.30
C GLU A 1 1.04 -16.78 19.72
N VAL A 2 2.24 -16.20 19.84
CA VAL A 2 2.59 -14.87 19.29
C VAL A 2 2.16 -14.63 17.83
N PHE A 3 2.42 -15.57 16.91
CA PHE A 3 1.99 -15.46 15.51
C PHE A 3 0.47 -15.39 15.32
N ARG A 4 -0.28 -16.15 16.13
CA ARG A 4 -1.75 -16.14 16.09
C ARG A 4 -2.24 -14.79 16.58
N ASP A 5 -1.70 -14.30 17.68
CA ASP A 5 -2.15 -13.06 18.29
C ASP A 5 -1.80 -11.85 17.41
N LEU A 6 -0.61 -11.84 16.78
CA LEU A 6 -0.23 -10.85 15.76
C LEU A 6 -1.08 -10.97 14.49
N GLY A 7 -1.42 -12.19 14.06
CA GLY A 7 -2.30 -12.41 12.91
C GLY A 7 -3.72 -11.87 13.15
N ILE A 8 -4.27 -12.10 14.35
CA ILE A 8 -5.57 -11.54 14.76
C ILE A 8 -5.48 -10.02 14.82
N ALA A 9 -4.42 -9.47 15.44
CA ALA A 9 -4.21 -8.03 15.49
C ALA A 9 -4.13 -7.41 14.08
N PHE A 10 -3.43 -8.06 13.16
CA PHE A 10 -3.37 -7.62 11.76
C PHE A 10 -4.75 -7.65 11.08
N GLY A 11 -5.54 -8.70 11.30
CA GLY A 11 -6.93 -8.77 10.82
C GLY A 11 -7.79 -7.61 11.32
N VAL A 12 -7.68 -7.27 12.61
CA VAL A 12 -8.37 -6.11 13.18
C VAL A 12 -7.91 -4.81 12.53
N VAL A 13 -6.59 -4.63 12.32
CA VAL A 13 -6.04 -3.45 11.64
C VAL A 13 -6.57 -3.32 10.22
N LEU A 14 -6.64 -4.41 9.45
CA LEU A 14 -7.20 -4.38 8.09
C LEU A 14 -8.66 -3.94 8.08
N ILE A 15 -9.46 -4.42 9.04
CA ILE A 15 -10.87 -4.03 9.19
C ILE A 15 -10.98 -2.53 9.54
N LEU A 16 -10.15 -2.05 10.47
CA LEU A 16 -10.15 -0.63 10.86
C LEU A 16 -9.75 0.28 9.69
N ILE A 17 -8.71 -0.09 8.95
CA ILE A 17 -8.28 0.63 7.74
C ILE A 17 -9.41 0.64 6.71
N TYR A 18 -10.05 -0.50 6.47
CA TYR A 18 -11.17 -0.60 5.54
C TYR A 18 -12.27 0.40 5.88
N PHE A 19 -12.78 0.39 7.12
CA PHE A 19 -13.85 1.31 7.52
C PHE A 19 -13.44 2.78 7.49
N LEU A 20 -12.19 3.09 7.87
CA LEU A 20 -11.66 4.44 7.78
C LEU A 20 -11.66 4.94 6.32
N VAL A 21 -11.20 4.11 5.40
CA VAL A 21 -11.12 4.44 3.97
C VAL A 21 -12.51 4.49 3.33
N VAL A 22 -13.44 3.61 3.74
CA VAL A 22 -14.86 3.72 3.35
C VAL A 22 -15.42 5.08 3.78
N GLY A 23 -15.18 5.49 5.03
CA GLY A 23 -15.62 6.78 5.55
C GLY A 23 -15.01 7.97 4.81
N TRP A 24 -13.76 7.87 4.35
CA TRP A 24 -13.11 8.93 3.59
C TRP A 24 -13.63 9.05 2.15
N PHE A 25 -13.64 7.94 1.40
CA PHE A 25 -13.97 7.94 -0.03
C PHE A 25 -15.47 7.78 -0.32
N GLN A 26 -16.27 7.45 0.71
CA GLN A 26 -17.71 7.18 0.58
C GLN A 26 -18.00 6.09 -0.47
N SER A 27 -17.12 5.09 -0.56
CA SER A 27 -17.22 3.97 -1.50
C SER A 27 -16.72 2.69 -0.85
N PHE A 28 -17.42 1.57 -1.08
CA PHE A 28 -17.03 0.25 -0.55
C PHE A 28 -15.96 -0.46 -1.40
N LEU A 29 -15.84 -0.11 -2.68
CA LEU A 29 -14.91 -0.78 -3.61
C LEU A 29 -13.55 -0.08 -3.70
N VAL A 30 -13.50 1.24 -3.48
CA VAL A 30 -12.25 2.01 -3.43
C VAL A 30 -11.27 1.49 -2.35
N PRO A 31 -11.69 1.21 -1.10
CA PRO A 31 -10.83 0.63 -0.08
C PRO A 31 -10.18 -0.69 -0.50
N LEU A 32 -10.92 -1.56 -1.20
CA LEU A 32 -10.37 -2.83 -1.66
C LEU A 32 -9.21 -2.60 -2.63
N THR A 33 -9.33 -1.64 -3.54
CA THR A 33 -8.26 -1.25 -4.46
C THR A 33 -7.02 -0.74 -3.71
N ILE A 34 -7.22 0.04 -2.66
CA ILE A 34 -6.16 0.61 -1.82
C ILE A 34 -5.43 -0.47 -0.99
N MET A 35 -6.12 -1.54 -0.61
CA MET A 35 -5.58 -2.60 0.25
C MET A 35 -4.91 -3.75 -0.52
N ILE A 36 -5.18 -3.91 -1.83
CA ILE A 36 -4.58 -4.98 -2.66
C ILE A 36 -3.04 -5.05 -2.61
N PRO A 37 -2.30 -3.93 -2.54
CA PRO A 37 -0.85 -3.99 -2.41
C PRO A 37 -0.32 -4.68 -1.15
N ILE A 38 -1.13 -4.78 -0.08
CA ILE A 38 -0.72 -5.41 1.18
C ILE A 38 -0.29 -6.87 0.97
N PRO A 39 -1.14 -7.78 0.43
CA PRO A 39 -0.70 -9.14 0.12
C PRO A 39 0.40 -9.19 -0.96
N LEU A 40 0.45 -8.22 -1.88
CA LEU A 40 1.52 -8.17 -2.88
C LEU A 40 2.91 -7.95 -2.26
N SER A 41 3.00 -7.29 -1.10
CA SER A 41 4.28 -7.13 -0.39
C SER A 41 4.89 -8.46 0.05
N LEU A 42 4.07 -9.50 0.30
CA LEU A 42 4.57 -10.84 0.64
C LEU A 42 5.41 -11.47 -0.49
N ILE A 43 5.14 -11.08 -1.74
CA ILE A 43 5.94 -11.49 -2.90
C ILE A 43 7.38 -10.98 -2.79
N GLY A 44 7.61 -9.88 -2.08
CA GLY A 44 8.96 -9.43 -1.72
C GLY A 44 9.48 -10.08 -0.43
N ILE A 45 8.67 -10.08 0.62
CA ILE A 45 9.09 -10.49 1.97
C ILE A 45 9.56 -11.94 2.01
N ILE A 46 8.81 -12.86 1.40
CA ILE A 46 9.12 -14.30 1.48
C ILE A 46 10.45 -14.61 0.75
N PRO A 47 10.67 -14.18 -0.52
CA PRO A 47 11.97 -14.33 -1.15
C PRO A 47 13.10 -13.59 -0.44
N GLY A 48 12.84 -12.43 0.17
CA GLY A 48 13.82 -11.69 0.95
C GLY A 48 14.35 -12.50 2.14
N HIS A 49 13.46 -13.13 2.90
CA HIS A 49 13.84 -14.02 4.01
C HIS A 49 14.66 -15.22 3.52
N TRP A 50 14.24 -15.81 2.40
CA TRP A 50 14.95 -16.93 1.79
C TRP A 50 16.36 -16.54 1.33
N MET A 51 16.52 -15.37 0.70
CA MET A 51 17.81 -14.86 0.23
C MET A 51 18.81 -14.61 1.36
N PHE A 52 18.33 -14.13 2.51
CA PHE A 52 19.15 -13.88 3.70
C PHE A 52 19.28 -15.10 4.62
N GLY A 53 18.66 -16.24 4.27
CA GLY A 53 18.66 -17.44 5.11
C GLY A 53 17.99 -17.24 6.48
N ALA A 54 17.14 -16.23 6.62
CA ALA A 54 16.50 -15.86 7.87
C ALA A 54 15.09 -16.46 7.95
N PHE A 55 14.71 -16.97 9.12
CA PHE A 55 13.35 -17.45 9.33
C PHE A 55 12.37 -16.27 9.39
N PHE A 56 11.15 -16.49 8.92
CA PHE A 56 10.07 -15.55 9.14
C PHE A 56 9.63 -15.63 10.62
N THR A 57 9.92 -14.59 11.40
CA THR A 57 9.71 -14.57 12.86
C THR A 57 8.59 -13.59 13.28
N ALA A 58 8.36 -13.46 14.59
CA ALA A 58 7.46 -12.45 15.12
C ALA A 58 7.89 -11.02 14.78
N THR A 59 9.20 -10.74 14.71
CA THR A 59 9.70 -9.42 14.30
C THR A 59 9.46 -9.18 12.81
N SER A 60 9.52 -10.22 11.98
CA SER A 60 9.08 -10.15 10.58
C SER A 60 7.61 -9.76 10.44
N MET A 61 6.72 -10.37 11.24
CA MET A 61 5.30 -10.01 11.27
C MET A 61 5.08 -8.53 11.63
N ILE A 62 5.81 -8.02 12.61
CA ILE A 62 5.75 -6.59 12.98
C ILE A 62 6.19 -5.71 11.80
N GLY A 63 7.28 -6.08 11.12
CA GLY A 63 7.75 -5.38 9.91
C GLY A 63 6.71 -5.40 8.79
N PHE A 64 6.05 -6.53 8.55
CA PHE A 64 4.96 -6.65 7.58
C PHE A 64 3.76 -5.75 7.92
N ILE A 65 3.33 -5.74 9.18
CA ILE A 65 2.22 -4.88 9.65
C ILE A 65 2.58 -3.40 9.49
N ALA A 66 3.79 -3.01 9.89
CA ALA A 66 4.27 -1.63 9.73
C ALA A 66 4.34 -1.22 8.25
N GLY A 67 4.90 -2.09 7.39
CA GLY A 67 4.96 -1.88 5.94
C GLY A 67 3.57 -1.76 5.31
N ALA A 68 2.60 -2.57 5.74
CA ALA A 68 1.22 -2.48 5.25
C ALA A 68 0.62 -1.08 5.44
N GLY A 69 0.90 -0.41 6.57
CA GLY A 69 0.47 0.97 6.81
C GLY A 69 1.09 1.98 5.83
N ILE A 70 2.38 1.83 5.53
CA ILE A 70 3.11 2.67 4.56
C ILE A 70 2.52 2.49 3.16
N ILE A 71 2.32 1.24 2.76
CA ILE A 71 1.77 0.84 1.47
C ILE A 71 0.33 1.38 1.29
N VAL A 72 -0.51 1.24 2.31
CA VAL A 72 -1.87 1.78 2.32
C VAL A 72 -1.84 3.30 2.20
N ARG A 73 -0.97 3.98 2.94
CA ARG A 73 -0.83 5.44 2.86
C ARG A 73 -0.52 5.90 1.44
N ASN A 74 0.43 5.25 0.78
CA ASN A 74 0.81 5.57 -0.60
C ASN A 74 -0.36 5.38 -1.57
N SER A 75 -1.15 4.31 -1.36
CA SER A 75 -2.31 3.98 -2.19
C SER A 75 -3.49 4.93 -1.97
N ILE A 76 -3.80 5.28 -0.72
CA ILE A 76 -4.82 6.29 -0.35
C ILE A 76 -4.52 7.58 -1.07
N ILE A 77 -3.29 8.06 -0.92
CA ILE A 77 -2.80 9.29 -1.50
C ILE A 77 -2.96 9.32 -3.03
N LEU A 78 -2.63 8.20 -3.69
CA LEU A 78 -2.70 8.11 -5.14
C LEU A 78 -4.14 8.18 -5.62
N VAL A 79 -5.03 7.42 -4.99
CA VAL A 79 -6.46 7.39 -5.31
C VAL A 79 -7.15 8.71 -4.99
N ASP A 80 -6.80 9.35 -3.88
CA ASP A 80 -7.28 10.68 -3.49
C ASP A 80 -6.96 11.72 -4.57
N PHE A 81 -5.74 11.70 -5.09
CA PHE A 81 -5.36 12.58 -6.21
C PHE A 81 -6.15 12.27 -7.49
N ILE A 82 -6.43 10.99 -7.79
CA ILE A 82 -7.27 10.61 -8.94
C ILE A 82 -8.68 11.19 -8.78
N GLU A 83 -9.30 11.00 -7.62
CA GLU A 83 -10.65 11.50 -7.35
C GLU A 83 -10.72 13.03 -7.34
N GLN A 84 -9.69 13.69 -6.83
CA GLN A 84 -9.58 15.14 -6.90
C GLN A 84 -9.60 15.61 -8.36
N ARG A 85 -8.80 15.00 -9.24
CA ARG A 85 -8.77 15.34 -10.67
C ARG A 85 -10.09 15.05 -11.38
N LEU A 86 -10.75 13.95 -11.04
CA LEU A 86 -12.08 13.64 -11.55
C LEU A 86 -13.11 14.72 -11.15
N ARG A 87 -13.05 15.24 -9.91
CA ARG A 87 -13.90 16.34 -9.44
C ARG A 87 -13.60 17.66 -10.15
N GLU A 88 -12.33 17.89 -10.51
CA GLU A 88 -11.90 19.03 -11.33
C GLU A 88 -12.34 18.91 -12.81
N GLY A 89 -13.06 17.85 -13.17
CA GLY A 89 -13.63 17.64 -14.50
C GLY A 89 -12.72 16.86 -15.46
N GLU A 90 -11.54 16.44 -15.00
CA GLU A 90 -10.60 15.67 -15.80
C GLU A 90 -11.20 14.30 -16.21
N ASN A 91 -10.80 13.76 -17.36
CA ASN A 91 -11.23 12.44 -17.77
C ASN A 91 -10.51 11.38 -16.94
N LEU A 92 -11.18 10.25 -16.66
CA LEU A 92 -10.62 9.16 -15.85
C LEU A 92 -9.22 8.72 -16.30
N HIS A 93 -9.01 8.57 -17.60
CA HIS A 93 -7.72 8.16 -18.14
C HIS A 93 -6.60 9.14 -17.76
N ASP A 94 -6.83 10.43 -17.98
CA ASP A 94 -5.83 11.48 -17.78
C ASP A 94 -5.58 11.70 -16.28
N ALA A 95 -6.64 11.67 -15.47
CA ALA A 95 -6.57 11.73 -14.01
C ALA A 95 -5.67 10.61 -13.43
N VAL A 96 -5.85 9.37 -13.90
CA VAL A 96 -5.06 8.21 -13.46
C VAL A 96 -3.59 8.36 -13.87
N VAL A 97 -3.32 8.80 -15.09
CA VAL A 97 -1.95 9.01 -15.59
C VAL A 97 -1.25 10.13 -14.82
N HIS A 98 -1.90 11.29 -14.66
CA HIS A 98 -1.33 12.42 -13.94
C HIS A 98 -1.08 12.11 -12.46
N ALA A 99 -2.02 11.42 -11.79
CA ALA A 99 -1.82 10.96 -10.42
C ALA A 99 -0.57 10.09 -10.30
N GLY A 100 -0.43 9.11 -11.20
CA GLY A 100 0.74 8.22 -11.24
C GLY A 100 2.06 8.98 -11.45
N GLN A 101 2.07 10.02 -12.28
CA GLN A 101 3.27 10.82 -12.53
C GLN A 101 3.69 11.68 -11.33
N VAL A 102 2.74 12.37 -10.70
CA VAL A 102 3.01 13.30 -9.59
C VAL A 102 3.42 12.55 -8.33
N ARG A 103 2.80 11.39 -8.04
CA ARG A 103 3.06 10.64 -6.81
C ARG A 103 4.25 9.69 -6.90
N PHE A 104 4.76 9.43 -8.11
CA PHE A 104 5.89 8.51 -8.28
C PHE A 104 7.13 8.92 -7.49
N ARG A 105 7.56 10.19 -7.59
CA ARG A 105 8.77 10.67 -6.90
C ARG A 105 8.61 10.58 -5.37
N PRO A 106 7.52 11.08 -4.75
CA PRO A 106 7.28 10.89 -3.33
C PRO A 106 7.29 9.41 -2.88
N MET A 107 6.64 8.51 -3.63
CA MET A 107 6.59 7.08 -3.27
C MET A 107 7.99 6.44 -3.27
N LEU A 108 8.83 6.78 -4.25
CA LEU A 108 10.22 6.31 -4.28
C LEU A 108 11.04 6.83 -3.09
N LEU A 109 10.82 8.08 -2.67
CA LEU A 109 11.52 8.65 -1.51
C LEU A 109 11.11 7.92 -0.22
N THR A 110 9.84 7.57 -0.06
CA THR A 110 9.37 6.75 1.06
C THR A 110 10.03 5.38 1.06
N ALA A 111 10.02 4.69 -0.07
CA ALA A 111 10.67 3.38 -0.19
C ALA A 111 12.17 3.45 0.13
N ALA A 112 12.87 4.45 -0.42
CA ALA A 112 14.28 4.68 -0.14
C ALA A 112 14.54 4.94 1.35
N ALA A 113 13.72 5.76 2.01
CA ALA A 113 13.84 6.03 3.43
C ALA A 113 13.66 4.76 4.28
N VAL A 114 12.67 3.92 3.94
CA VAL A 114 12.44 2.64 4.62
C VAL A 114 13.64 1.71 4.43
N VAL A 115 14.15 1.60 3.21
CA VAL A 115 15.30 0.73 2.90
C VAL A 115 16.55 1.18 3.66
N VAL A 116 16.84 2.48 3.67
CA VAL A 116 18.00 3.03 4.40
C VAL A 116 17.82 2.83 5.91
N GLY A 117 16.65 3.14 6.47
CA GLY A 117 16.38 3.00 7.90
C GLY A 117 16.43 1.55 8.37
N ALA A 118 15.78 0.64 7.65
CA ALA A 118 15.79 -0.79 7.96
C ALA A 118 17.16 -1.43 7.69
N GLY A 119 17.96 -0.87 6.76
CA GLY A 119 19.33 -1.33 6.50
C GLY A 119 20.25 -1.23 7.72
N VAL A 120 20.04 -0.24 8.59
CA VAL A 120 20.83 -0.05 9.82
C VAL A 120 20.68 -1.22 10.80
N ILE A 121 19.48 -1.80 10.87
CA ILE A 121 19.14 -2.89 11.80
C ILE A 121 19.15 -4.28 11.14
N LEU A 122 19.55 -4.36 9.87
CA LEU A 122 19.54 -5.61 9.09
C LEU A 122 20.51 -6.67 9.65
N PHE A 123 21.63 -6.22 10.23
CA PHE A 123 22.66 -7.10 10.78
C PHE A 123 22.45 -7.43 12.26
N ASP A 124 21.42 -6.88 12.90
CA ASP A 124 21.07 -7.22 14.28
C ASP A 124 20.23 -8.51 14.30
N PRO A 125 20.71 -9.61 14.92
CA PRO A 125 19.97 -10.89 14.96
C PRO A 125 18.56 -10.79 15.56
N ILE A 126 18.30 -9.80 16.42
CA ILE A 126 16.99 -9.59 17.06
C ILE A 126 16.00 -8.96 16.07
N PHE A 127 16.46 -7.96 15.30
CA PHE A 127 15.63 -7.16 14.40
C PHE A 127 15.74 -7.54 12.93
N GLN A 128 16.59 -8.51 12.58
CA GLN A 128 16.84 -8.93 11.20
C GLN A 128 15.55 -9.27 10.45
N GLY A 129 14.62 -10.02 11.05
CA GLY A 129 13.34 -10.36 10.42
C GLY A 129 12.47 -9.14 10.11
N LEU A 130 12.43 -8.15 11.01
CA LEU A 130 11.74 -6.88 10.82
C LEU A 130 12.37 -6.09 9.67
N ALA A 131 13.71 -6.00 9.65
CA ALA A 131 14.46 -5.29 8.62
C ALA A 131 14.21 -5.88 7.22
N ILE A 132 14.32 -7.21 7.08
CA ILE A 132 14.09 -7.91 5.81
C ILE A 132 12.65 -7.69 5.34
N SER A 133 11.68 -7.78 6.25
CA SER A 133 10.26 -7.56 5.91
C SER A 133 10.00 -6.16 5.39
N LEU A 134 10.57 -5.14 6.02
CA LEU A 134 10.44 -3.75 5.59
C LEU A 134 11.14 -3.50 4.25
N ILE A 135 12.40 -3.90 4.10
CA ILE A 135 13.18 -3.64 2.89
C ILE A 135 12.52 -4.32 1.69
N PHE A 136 12.35 -5.64 1.75
CA PHE A 136 11.86 -6.40 0.60
C PHE A 136 10.37 -6.20 0.36
N GLY A 137 9.59 -6.08 1.43
CA GLY A 137 8.16 -5.80 1.35
C GLY A 137 7.89 -4.44 0.73
N GLU A 138 8.58 -3.38 1.17
CA GLU A 138 8.38 -2.03 0.65
C GLU A 138 8.87 -1.90 -0.79
N VAL A 139 10.01 -2.51 -1.15
CA VAL A 139 10.51 -2.50 -2.53
C VAL A 139 9.53 -3.20 -3.46
N ALA A 140 9.10 -4.42 -3.12
CA ALA A 140 8.14 -5.16 -3.94
C ALA A 140 6.80 -4.44 -4.03
N ALA A 141 6.27 -3.97 -2.89
CA ALA A 141 5.00 -3.26 -2.86
C ALA A 141 5.06 -1.94 -3.63
N THR A 142 6.13 -1.16 -3.52
CA THR A 142 6.28 0.11 -4.26
C THR A 142 6.32 -0.14 -5.77
N LEU A 143 7.06 -1.15 -6.22
CA LEU A 143 7.14 -1.50 -7.64
C LEU A 143 5.81 -2.01 -8.16
N LEU A 144 5.16 -2.93 -7.45
CA LEU A 144 3.92 -3.56 -7.87
C LEU A 144 2.72 -2.62 -7.76
N SER A 145 2.58 -1.90 -6.63
CA SER A 145 1.45 -0.99 -6.37
C SER A 145 1.39 0.18 -7.34
N ARG A 146 2.55 0.65 -7.81
CA ARG A 146 2.62 1.72 -8.81
C ARG A 146 1.82 1.40 -10.07
N PHE A 147 1.78 0.13 -10.48
CA PHE A 147 1.00 -0.31 -11.63
C PHE A 147 -0.36 -0.87 -11.21
N ALA A 148 -0.38 -1.68 -10.15
CA ALA A 148 -1.58 -2.38 -9.70
C ALA A 148 -2.68 -1.40 -9.26
N VAL A 149 -2.37 -0.40 -8.43
CA VAL A 149 -3.39 0.50 -7.86
C VAL A 149 -4.06 1.35 -8.95
N PRO A 150 -3.33 2.07 -9.83
CA PRO A 150 -3.95 2.81 -10.93
C PRO A 150 -4.77 1.94 -11.87
N LEU A 151 -4.23 0.77 -12.24
CA LEU A 151 -4.88 -0.14 -13.17
C LEU A 151 -6.17 -0.73 -12.59
N LEU A 152 -6.12 -1.20 -11.34
CA LEU A 152 -7.28 -1.76 -10.66
C LEU A 152 -8.33 -0.69 -10.41
N TYR A 153 -7.91 0.53 -10.01
CA TYR A 153 -8.84 1.64 -9.88
C TYR A 153 -9.56 1.91 -11.20
N PHE A 154 -8.81 2.02 -12.30
CA PHE A 154 -9.36 2.28 -13.63
C PHE A 154 -10.34 1.18 -14.08
N LEU A 155 -10.00 -0.09 -13.88
CA LEU A 155 -10.79 -1.23 -14.35
C LEU A 155 -12.04 -1.51 -13.51
N THR A 156 -11.97 -1.29 -12.19
CA THR A 156 -13.03 -1.74 -11.26
C THR A 156 -14.01 -0.63 -10.89
N VAL A 157 -13.52 0.52 -10.43
CA VAL A 157 -14.33 1.59 -9.85
C VAL A 157 -14.32 2.88 -10.67
N GLY A 158 -13.31 3.09 -11.51
CA GLY A 158 -13.02 4.36 -12.16
C GLY A 158 -14.21 4.94 -12.93
N LYS A 159 -14.91 4.12 -13.74
CA LYS A 159 -16.07 4.59 -14.53
C LYS A 159 -17.26 4.99 -13.66
N THR A 160 -17.50 4.25 -12.58
CA THR A 160 -18.59 4.54 -11.64
C THR A 160 -18.28 5.83 -10.88
N ARG A 161 -17.05 5.95 -10.37
CA ARG A 161 -16.58 7.14 -9.65
C ARG A 161 -16.54 8.38 -10.53
N GLU A 162 -16.12 8.27 -11.79
CA GLU A 162 -16.15 9.39 -12.73
C GLU A 162 -17.56 9.98 -12.89
N ARG A 163 -18.58 9.12 -12.99
CA ARG A 163 -19.98 9.58 -13.07
C ARG A 163 -20.42 10.24 -11.77
N GLU A 164 -20.23 9.57 -10.64
CA GLU A 164 -20.64 10.07 -9.32
C GLU A 164 -19.99 11.42 -8.98
N LEU A 165 -18.69 11.55 -9.23
CA LEU A 165 -17.92 12.74 -8.86
C LEU A 165 -18.19 13.93 -9.79
N LYS A 166 -18.49 13.70 -11.08
CA LYS A 166 -18.87 14.76 -12.01
C LYS A 166 -20.31 15.25 -11.80
N THR A 167 -21.24 14.39 -11.36
CA THR A 167 -22.62 14.79 -11.07
C THR A 167 -22.80 15.57 -9.77
N THR A 168 -21.82 15.50 -8.86
CA THR A 168 -21.89 16.13 -7.54
C THR A 168 -21.32 17.55 -7.52
N ASN A 169 -20.87 18.08 -8.68
CA ASN A 169 -20.34 19.43 -8.81
C ASN A 169 -21.44 20.35 -9.42
N PRO A 170 -22.05 21.26 -8.65
CA PRO A 170 -22.94 22.29 -9.20
C PRO A 170 -22.20 23.35 -10.02
#